data_AF-T1CE57-F1
#
_entry.id   AF-T1CE57-F1
#
_cell.length_a   1.000
_cell.length_b   1.000
_cell.length_c   1.000
_cell.angle_alpha   90.00
_cell.angle_beta   90.00
_cell.angle_gamma   90.00
#
_symmetry.space_group_name_H-M   'P 1'
#
loop_
_entity.id
_entity.type
_entity.pdbx_description
1 polymer ?
#
loop_
_entity_poly.entity_id
_entity_poly.type
_entity_poly.pdbx_seq_one_letter_code
_entity_poly.pdbx_strand_id
1 'polypeptide(L)'
;MKLIENFTALTRAQRHAYFAALGGWTLDAFDFFIFIVSLKAISTDFHASLTAVAFGITLTLAMRPVGALLFGWLAEKYGRRPILMTNVLAFAAIELATAFAPNLAVLLL
;
A
#
# COMPACT_ATOMS: atom_id res chain seq x y z
N MET A 1 27.22 -7.45 -16.88
CA MET A 1 26.92 -6.80 -18.19
C MET A 1 25.60 -7.28 -18.83
N LYS A 2 25.19 -8.56 -18.68
CA LYS A 2 23.92 -9.10 -19.21
C LYS A 2 22.62 -8.44 -18.70
N LEU A 3 22.62 -7.87 -17.49
CA LEU A 3 21.44 -7.20 -16.92
C LEU A 3 21.08 -5.90 -17.65
N ILE A 4 22.08 -5.17 -18.16
CA ILE A 4 21.86 -3.89 -18.84
C ILE A 4 21.28 -4.12 -20.24
N GLU A 5 21.80 -5.12 -20.98
CA GLU A 5 21.26 -5.53 -22.30
C GLU A 5 19.78 -5.95 -22.23
N ASN A 6 19.39 -6.69 -21.20
CA ASN A 6 18.00 -7.12 -21.02
C ASN A 6 17.06 -5.94 -20.76
N PHE A 7 17.52 -4.88 -20.08
CA PHE A 7 16.73 -3.67 -19.86
C PHE A 7 16.60 -2.82 -21.12
N THR A 8 17.65 -2.74 -21.94
CA THR A 8 17.59 -2.03 -23.22
C THR A 8 16.68 -2.73 -24.23
N ALA A 9 16.56 -4.06 -24.15
CA ALA A 9 15.64 -4.86 -24.97
C ALA A 9 14.14 -4.68 -24.62
N LEU A 10 13.81 -4.11 -23.45
CA LEU A 10 12.43 -3.87 -23.05
C LEU A 10 11.77 -2.75 -23.86
N THR A 11 10.54 -2.98 -24.29
CA THR A 11 9.67 -1.96 -24.89
C THR A 11 9.39 -0.82 -23.90
N ARG A 12 9.04 0.36 -24.41
CA ARG A 12 8.69 1.53 -23.58
C ARG A 12 7.58 1.22 -22.57
N ALA A 13 6.59 0.43 -22.97
CA ALA A 13 5.49 -0.02 -22.11
C ALA A 13 5.96 -0.92 -20.97
N GLN A 14 6.86 -1.87 -21.23
CA GLN A 14 7.43 -2.76 -20.21
C GLN A 14 8.28 -2.00 -19.19
N ARG A 15 9.07 -1.01 -19.66
CA ARG A 15 9.83 -0.14 -18.75
C ARG A 15 8.91 0.68 -17.84
N HIS A 16 7.85 1.28 -18.39
CA HIS A 16 6.87 2.01 -17.58
C HIS A 16 6.17 1.11 -16.56
N ALA A 17 5.80 -0.12 -16.95
CA ALA A 17 5.18 -1.08 -16.04
C ALA A 17 6.14 -1.48 -14.89
N TYR A 18 7.43 -1.67 -15.20
CA TYR A 18 8.44 -1.95 -14.18
C TYR A 18 8.56 -0.80 -13.18
N PHE A 19 8.72 0.45 -13.66
CA PHE A 19 8.80 1.60 -12.76
C PHE A 19 7.52 1.85 -11.98
N ALA A 20 6.34 1.60 -12.57
CA ALA A 20 5.07 1.69 -11.86
C ALA A 20 4.96 0.64 -10.74
N ALA A 21 5.37 -0.60 -11.00
CA ALA A 21 5.37 -1.67 -10.00
C ALA A 21 6.39 -1.40 -8.87
N LEU A 22 7.60 -0.95 -9.24
CA LEU A 22 8.64 -0.58 -8.28
C LEU A 22 8.20 0.61 -7.42
N GLY A 23 7.61 1.63 -8.04
CA GLY A 23 7.08 2.80 -7.35
C GLY A 23 5.95 2.45 -6.40
N GLY A 24 5.01 1.59 -6.83
CA GLY A 24 3.93 1.10 -5.97
C GLY A 24 4.45 0.30 -4.77
N TRP A 25 5.44 -0.58 -4.98
CA TRP A 25 6.06 -1.32 -3.88
C TRP A 25 6.83 -0.41 -2.91
N THR A 26 7.53 0.60 -3.44
CA THR A 26 8.26 1.57 -2.62
C THR A 26 7.30 2.41 -1.78
N LEU A 27 6.17 2.83 -2.36
CA LEU A 27 5.13 3.57 -1.66
C LEU A 27 4.50 2.76 -0.52
N ASP A 28 4.13 1.51 -0.77
CA ASP A 28 3.60 0.59 0.26
C ASP A 28 4.61 0.37 1.40
N ALA A 29 5.88 0.13 1.07
CA ALA A 29 6.91 -0.03 2.09
C ALA A 29 7.11 1.25 2.92
N PHE A 30 7.19 2.40 2.26
CA PHE A 30 7.34 3.70 2.92
C PHE A 30 6.21 3.97 3.91
N ASP A 31 4.97 3.77 3.48
CA ASP A 31 3.77 3.96 4.30
C ASP A 31 3.79 3.06 5.55
N PHE A 32 4.04 1.77 5.34
CA PHE A 32 4.15 0.79 6.42
C PHE A 32 5.22 1.18 7.45
N PHE A 33 6.37 1.69 7.01
CA PHE A 33 7.43 2.14 7.92
C PHE A 33 7.06 3.42 8.67
N ILE A 34 6.38 4.37 8.03
CA ILE A 34 5.88 5.58 8.70
C ILE A 34 4.93 5.21 9.84
N PHE A 35 4.03 4.26 9.62
CA PHE A 35 3.12 3.79 10.66
C PHE A 35 3.89 3.20 11.85
N ILE A 36 4.88 2.35 11.58
CA ILE A 36 5.71 1.70 12.62
C ILE A 36 6.46 2.72 13.48
N VAL A 37 7.12 3.70 12.87
CA VAL A 37 7.88 4.72 13.62
C VAL A 37 6.95 5.65 14.40
N SER A 38 5.72 5.83 13.91
CA SER A 38 4.72 6.71 14.52
C SER A 38 3.87 6.05 15.60
N LEU A 39 3.99 4.74 15.84
CA LEU A 39 3.15 3.99 16.80
C LEU A 39 3.05 4.66 18.17
N LYS A 40 4.17 5.16 18.71
CA LYS A 40 4.22 5.78 20.03
C LYS A 40 3.50 7.14 20.05
N ALA A 41 3.63 7.92 18.98
CA ALA A 41 2.92 9.19 18.84
C ALA A 41 1.40 8.94 18.75
N ILE A 42 0.99 8.02 17.87
CA ILE A 42 -0.41 7.61 17.71
C ILE A 42 -1.00 7.09 19.03
N SER A 43 -0.26 6.25 19.76
CA SER A 43 -0.69 5.75 21.08
C SER A 43 -0.91 6.87 22.09
N THR A 44 -0.10 7.93 22.04
CA THR A 44 -0.23 9.10 22.93
C THR A 44 -1.43 9.96 22.54
N ASP A 45 -1.60 10.24 21.25
CA ASP A 45 -2.67 11.11 20.73
C ASP A 45 -4.06 10.48 20.90
N PHE A 46 -4.18 9.17 20.74
CA PHE A 46 -5.44 8.44 20.90
C PHE A 46 -5.67 7.89 22.31
N HIS A 47 -4.79 8.20 23.27
CA HIS A 47 -4.82 7.68 24.65
C HIS A 47 -5.03 6.15 24.72
N ALA A 48 -4.44 5.42 23.78
CA ALA A 48 -4.63 3.98 23.62
C ALA A 48 -3.34 3.21 23.93
N SER A 49 -3.47 1.92 24.26
CA SER A 49 -2.28 1.10 24.53
C SER A 49 -1.45 0.89 23.26
N LEU A 50 -0.12 0.87 23.41
CA LEU A 50 0.79 0.62 22.29
C LEU A 50 0.46 -0.71 21.59
N THR A 51 0.07 -1.73 22.35
CA THR A 51 -0.36 -3.03 21.82
C THR A 51 -1.60 -2.91 20.93
N ALA A 52 -2.57 -2.07 21.28
CA ALA A 52 -3.76 -1.86 20.47
C ALA A 52 -3.43 -1.15 19.15
N VAL A 53 -2.51 -0.18 19.15
CA VAL A 53 -2.06 0.48 17.91
C VAL A 53 -1.22 -0.47 17.06
N ALA A 54 -0.32 -1.25 17.68
CA ALA A 54 0.50 -2.24 16.99
C ALA A 54 -0.32 -3.37 16.36
N PHE A 55 -1.53 -3.64 16.86
CA PHE A 55 -2.47 -4.56 16.22
C PHE A 55 -2.84 -4.12 14.80
N GLY A 56 -2.79 -2.81 14.49
CA GLY A 56 -2.94 -2.30 13.13
C GLY A 56 -1.96 -2.90 12.13
N ILE A 57 -0.71 -3.14 12.55
CA ILE A 57 0.31 -3.79 11.70
C ILE A 57 -0.15 -5.19 11.29
N THR A 58 -0.66 -5.96 12.25
CA THR A 58 -1.19 -7.31 12.01
C THR A 58 -2.35 -7.26 11.04
N LEU A 59 -3.25 -6.28 11.20
CA LEU A 59 -4.41 -6.11 10.33
C LEU A 59 -3.98 -5.73 8.90
N THR A 60 -3.03 -4.81 8.73
CA THR A 60 -2.46 -4.46 7.42
C THR A 60 -1.86 -5.69 6.74
N LEU A 61 -1.08 -6.49 7.46
CA LEU A 61 -0.49 -7.72 6.92
C LEU A 61 -1.56 -8.77 6.56
N ALA A 62 -2.62 -8.89 7.36
CA ALA A 62 -3.73 -9.79 7.09
C ALA A 62 -4.58 -9.35 5.89
N MET A 63 -4.69 -8.05 5.64
CA MET A 63 -5.42 -7.50 4.49
C MET A 63 -4.65 -7.62 3.17
N ARG A 64 -3.32 -7.77 3.19
CA ARG A 64 -2.51 -7.94 1.97
C ARG A 64 -2.96 -9.12 1.09
N PRO A 65 -3.12 -10.35 1.61
CA PRO A 65 -3.69 -11.46 0.84
C PRO A 65 -5.10 -11.18 0.31
N VAL A 66 -5.95 -10.56 1.14
CA VAL A 66 -7.34 -10.23 0.78
C VAL A 66 -7.36 -9.26 -0.41
N GLY A 67 -6.58 -8.18 -0.33
CA GLY A 67 -6.40 -7.23 -1.42
C GLY A 67 -5.79 -7.88 -2.66
N ALA A 68 -4.76 -8.74 -2.50
CA ALA A 68 -4.13 -9.43 -3.62
C ALA A 68 -5.11 -10.35 -4.37
N LEU A 69 -6.00 -11.05 -3.66
CA LEU A 69 -7.04 -11.87 -4.27
C LEU A 69 -8.09 -11.03 -4.99
N LEU A 70 -8.60 -9.97 -4.33
CA LEU A 70 -9.63 -9.10 -4.90
C LEU A 70 -9.13 -8.34 -6.13
N PHE A 71 -8.04 -7.58 -5.98
CA PHE A 71 -7.47 -6.79 -7.07
C PHE A 71 -6.78 -7.66 -8.13
N GLY A 72 -6.25 -8.84 -7.75
CA GLY A 72 -5.71 -9.82 -8.68
C GLY A 72 -6.79 -10.38 -9.61
N TRP A 73 -7.91 -10.85 -9.05
CA TRP A 73 -9.05 -11.30 -9.84
C TRP A 73 -9.64 -10.18 -10.71
N LEU A 74 -9.74 -8.97 -10.15
CA LEU A 74 -10.25 -7.82 -10.89
C LEU A 74 -9.34 -7.43 -12.06
N ALA A 75 -8.02 -7.55 -11.90
CA ALA A 75 -7.03 -7.27 -12.94
C ALA A 75 -7.07 -8.28 -14.09
N GLU A 76 -7.48 -9.52 -13.84
CA GLU A 76 -7.71 -10.51 -14.90
C GLU A 76 -8.96 -10.19 -15.73
N LYS A 77 -10.03 -9.69 -15.09
CA LYS A 77 -11.31 -9.40 -15.76
C LYS A 77 -11.34 -8.06 -16.50
N TYR A 78 -10.80 -7.00 -15.90
CA TYR A 78 -10.89 -5.62 -16.41
C TYR A 78 -9.56 -5.09 -16.98
N GLY A 79 -8.51 -5.90 -16.94
CA GLY A 79 -7.17 -5.55 -17.40
C GLY A 79 -6.32 -4.90 -16.30
N ARG A 80 -5.00 -5.13 -16.39
CA ARG A 80 -4.03 -4.78 -15.33
C ARG A 80 -3.84 -3.29 -15.10
N ARG A 81 -3.87 -2.46 -16.16
CA ARG A 81 -3.61 -1.01 -16.09
C ARG A 81 -4.70 -0.23 -15.34
N PRO A 82 -6.00 -0.31 -15.67
CA PRO A 82 -7.04 0.44 -14.97
C PRO A 82 -7.14 0.01 -13.51
N ILE A 83 -7.00 -1.29 -13.21
CA ILE A 83 -7.07 -1.79 -11.82
C ILE A 83 -5.90 -1.30 -10.98
N LEU A 84 -4.68 -1.24 -11.51
CA LEU A 84 -3.55 -0.66 -10.81
C LEU A 84 -3.80 0.82 -10.49
N MET A 85 -4.33 1.60 -11.44
CA MET A 85 -4.64 3.01 -11.22
C MET A 85 -5.74 3.20 -10.16
N THR A 86 -6.82 2.41 -10.23
CA THR A 86 -7.89 2.45 -9.23
C THR A 86 -7.38 2.06 -7.84
N ASN A 87 -6.50 1.07 -7.74
CA ASN A 87 -5.90 0.65 -6.47
C ASN A 87 -5.07 1.78 -5.83
N VAL A 88 -4.23 2.46 -6.62
CA VAL A 88 -3.44 3.61 -6.14
C VAL A 88 -4.33 4.79 -5.74
N LEU A 89 -5.39 5.07 -6.50
CA LEU A 89 -6.33 6.14 -6.18
C LEU A 89 -7.13 5.83 -4.89
N ALA A 90 -7.58 4.58 -4.74
CA ALA A 90 -8.27 4.13 -3.55
C ALA A 90 -7.35 4.20 -2.32
N PHE A 91 -6.10 3.75 -2.45
CA PHE A 91 -5.08 3.89 -1.41
C PHE A 91 -4.91 5.36 -0.99
N ALA A 92 -4.69 6.27 -1.94
CA ALA A 92 -4.52 7.69 -1.63
C ALA A 92 -5.77 8.33 -0.99
N ALA A 93 -6.97 7.93 -1.40
CA ALA A 93 -8.21 8.44 -0.83
C ALA A 93 -8.43 7.95 0.60
N ILE A 94 -8.11 6.68 0.88
CA ILE A 94 -8.20 6.09 2.22
C ILE A 94 -7.15 6.71 3.14
N GLU A 95 -5.91 6.84 2.70
CA GLU A 95 -4.83 7.52 3.45
C GLU A 95 -5.19 8.98 3.79
N LEU A 96 -5.84 9.69 2.87
CA LEU A 96 -6.33 11.03 3.20
C LEU A 96 -7.45 10.98 4.25
N ALA A 97 -8.31 9.97 4.22
CA ALA A 97 -9.40 9.81 5.19
C ALA A 97 -8.90 9.42 6.58
N THR A 98 -7.81 8.63 6.70
CA THR A 98 -7.23 8.25 8.01
C THR A 98 -6.72 9.48 8.78
N ALA A 99 -6.27 10.53 8.09
CA ALA A 99 -5.89 11.80 8.71
C ALA A 99 -7.04 12.49 9.47
N PHE A 100 -8.30 12.15 9.15
CA PHE A 100 -9.50 12.66 9.83
C PHE A 100 -10.11 11.66 10.82
N ALA A 101 -9.41 10.56 11.15
CA ALA A 101 -9.93 9.52 12.03
C ALA A 101 -10.19 10.07 13.45
N PRO A 102 -11.44 10.00 13.96
CA PRO A 102 -11.79 10.56 15.28
C PRO A 102 -11.42 9.65 16.44
N ASN A 103 -11.12 8.37 16.19
CA ASN A 103 -10.76 7.40 17.21
C ASN A 103 -9.91 6.27 16.62
N LEU A 104 -9.25 5.50 17.49
CA LEU A 104 -8.37 4.40 17.08
C LEU A 104 -9.09 3.33 16.25
N ALA A 105 -10.36 3.02 16.54
CA ALA A 105 -11.08 2.00 15.79
C ALA A 105 -11.30 2.41 14.32
N VAL A 106 -11.57 3.70 14.07
CA VAL A 106 -11.68 4.25 12.71
C VAL A 106 -10.31 4.36 12.03
N LEU A 107 -9.24 4.62 12.79
CA LEU A 107 -7.88 4.63 12.25
C LEU A 107 -7.42 3.22 11.81
N LEU A 108 -7.89 2.19 12.50
CA LEU A 108 -7.52 0.79 12.22
C LEU A 108 -8.40 0.14 11.14
N LEU A 109 -9.48 0.78 10.68
CA LEU A 109 -10.41 0.26 9.66
C LEU A 109 -10.03 0.76 8.27
#